data_AF-A0A3B3IIT1-F1
#
_entry.id   AF-A0A3B3IIT1-F1
#
_cell.length_a   1.000
_cell.length_b   1.000
_cell.length_c   1.000
_cell.angle_alpha   90.00
_cell.angle_beta   90.00
_cell.angle_gamma   90.00
#
_symmetry.space_group_name_H-M   'P 1'
#
loop_
_entity.id
_entity.type
_entity.pdbx_description
1 polymer ?
#
loop_
_entity_poly.entity_id
_entity_poly.type
_entity_poly.pdbx_seq_one_letter_code
_entity_poly.pdbx_strand_id
1 'polypeptide(L)'
;STGLFNIHHGQHLSPTTSDSGDTEQLLHVRIVLIGKTGSGKNCGGRYHVFNNRDKNNQQQVRELMEKIDRMVKKNGGCCFSNKMLEEAEAAIRKEMEKILKEKEEEIRKEKEELTRKHEEEMQEMKRKMEEEMKKLQQESELKFKEMSENIQKEHEQQQKEQEEREKKNKEREEEEERQRDETLTVTPAG
;
A
#
# COMPACT_ATOMS: atom_id res chain seq x y z
N SER A 1 9.22 10.11 39.26
CA SER A 1 10.40 10.25 38.39
C SER A 1 10.04 11.13 37.21
N THR A 2 10.48 12.38 37.20
CA THR A 2 10.40 13.26 36.03
C THR A 2 11.71 14.04 35.95
N GLY A 3 12.34 13.93 34.78
CA GLY A 3 13.77 14.11 34.59
C GLY A 3 14.25 15.55 34.64
N LEU A 4 15.37 15.75 35.34
CA LEU A 4 16.26 16.88 35.16
C LEU A 4 16.87 16.79 33.75
N PHE A 5 16.35 17.58 32.81
CA PHE A 5 17.03 17.79 31.53
C PHE A 5 18.15 18.82 31.73
N ASN A 6 19.34 18.33 32.11
CA ASN A 6 20.59 19.03 31.91
C ASN A 6 20.98 18.87 30.44
N ILE A 7 20.90 19.94 29.66
CA ILE A 7 21.49 19.97 28.31
C ILE A 7 22.95 20.40 28.49
N HIS A 8 23.86 19.42 28.39
CA HIS A 8 25.31 19.60 28.34
C HIS A 8 25.79 19.35 26.89
N HIS A 9 26.41 20.35 26.27
CA HIS A 9 27.37 20.22 25.16
C HIS A 9 28.40 21.32 25.38
N GLY A 10 29.61 21.01 25.89
CA GLY A 10 30.80 20.62 25.10
C GLY A 10 31.56 21.90 24.72
N GLN A 11 32.76 22.21 25.24
CA GLN A 11 33.99 21.42 25.14
C GLN A 11 34.95 21.62 26.33
N HIS A 12 35.83 20.64 26.46
CA HIS A 12 36.94 20.46 27.38
C HIS A 12 38.06 21.49 27.14
N LEU A 13 38.43 22.27 28.16
CA LEU A 13 39.80 22.79 28.33
C LEU A 13 40.13 22.72 29.82
N SER A 14 41.09 21.88 30.17
CA SER A 14 41.64 21.76 31.53
C SER A 14 42.60 22.93 31.81
N PRO A 15 42.50 23.66 32.93
CA PRO A 15 43.56 24.55 33.37
C PRO A 15 44.37 23.87 34.48
N THR A 16 45.61 23.55 34.13
CA THR A 16 46.68 23.36 35.10
C THR A 16 47.07 24.71 35.69
N THR A 17 47.24 24.68 37.01
CA THR A 17 48.13 25.48 37.87
C THR A 17 47.85 26.97 38.07
N SER A 18 47.90 27.26 39.38
CA SER A 18 48.24 28.50 40.07
C SER A 18 47.24 29.64 40.00
N ASP A 19 46.60 29.80 41.17
CA ASP A 19 46.21 31.07 41.77
C ASP A 19 45.18 31.89 40.97
N SER A 20 43.89 31.58 41.18
CA SER A 20 42.80 32.39 40.66
C SER A 20 41.58 32.29 41.58
N GLY A 21 41.29 33.38 42.30
CA GLY A 21 40.03 33.62 43.01
C GLY A 21 38.84 33.85 42.06
N ASP A 22 38.71 33.01 41.04
CA ASP A 22 37.75 33.17 39.93
C ASP A 22 36.88 31.93 39.72
N THR A 23 36.40 31.32 40.82
CA THR A 23 35.29 30.35 40.75
C THR A 23 33.94 30.98 41.09
N GLU A 24 33.87 32.27 41.41
CA GLU A 24 32.65 32.91 41.95
C GLU A 24 31.92 33.88 41.00
N GLN A 25 32.20 33.87 39.69
CA GLN A 25 31.64 34.86 38.76
C GLN A 25 30.31 34.50 38.06
N LEU A 26 29.61 33.41 38.42
CA LEU A 26 28.47 32.95 37.59
C LEU A 26 27.03 33.25 38.06
N LEU A 27 26.76 34.17 39.00
CA LEU A 27 25.37 34.50 39.37
C LEU A 27 25.16 35.96 39.79
N HIS A 28 25.38 36.92 38.89
CA HIS A 28 25.14 38.33 39.23
C HIS A 28 23.67 38.76 39.28
N VAL A 29 22.77 38.15 38.51
CA VAL A 29 21.33 38.39 38.56
C VAL A 29 20.60 37.12 38.07
N ARG A 30 19.56 36.65 38.76
CA ARG A 30 18.76 35.48 38.34
C ARG A 30 17.32 35.90 38.02
N ILE A 31 16.85 35.58 36.81
CA ILE A 31 15.45 35.79 36.41
C ILE A 31 14.64 34.54 36.79
N VAL A 32 13.54 34.72 37.52
CA VAL A 32 12.58 33.67 37.89
C VAL A 32 11.29 33.89 37.11
N LEU A 33 10.85 32.88 36.34
CA LEU A 33 9.55 32.90 35.67
C LEU A 33 8.46 32.41 36.63
N ILE A 34 7.30 33.08 36.62
CA ILE A 34 6.20 32.83 37.55
C ILE A 34 4.96 32.35 36.77
N GLY A 35 4.70 31.04 36.79
CA GLY A 35 3.51 30.41 36.20
C GLY A 35 3.63 30.03 34.72
N LYS A 36 2.57 29.44 34.15
CA LYS A 36 2.54 28.99 32.74
C LYS A 36 2.48 30.17 31.76
N THR A 37 3.48 30.30 30.91
CA THR A 37 3.47 31.21 29.76
C THR A 37 2.81 30.49 28.59
N GLY A 38 1.64 30.96 28.12
CA GLY A 38 1.04 30.44 26.90
C GLY A 38 1.98 30.64 25.71
N SER A 39 1.93 29.72 24.74
CA SER A 39 2.80 29.70 23.57
C SER A 39 2.73 31.03 22.80
N GLY A 40 3.84 31.78 22.80
CA GLY A 40 4.17 32.69 21.69
C GLY A 40 3.95 34.20 21.87
N LYS A 41 3.53 34.73 23.02
CA LYS A 41 3.52 36.19 23.25
C LYS A 41 3.99 36.52 24.66
N ASN A 42 4.85 37.53 24.77
CA ASN A 42 5.42 38.17 25.95
C ASN A 42 4.91 37.62 27.29
N CYS A 43 5.81 37.27 28.22
CA CYS A 43 5.47 36.73 29.54
C CYS A 43 4.52 37.62 30.39
N GLY A 44 4.05 38.77 29.88
CA GLY A 44 3.00 39.58 30.48
C GLY A 44 3.42 40.15 31.83
N GLY A 45 4.73 40.38 32.00
CA GLY A 45 5.31 40.78 33.28
C GLY A 45 5.39 39.66 34.32
N ARG A 46 5.20 38.38 33.98
CA ARG A 46 5.28 37.24 34.92
C ARG A 46 6.70 36.68 35.11
N TYR A 47 7.65 37.58 35.30
CA TYR A 47 9.03 37.26 35.67
C TYR A 47 9.48 38.16 36.82
N HIS A 48 10.40 37.72 37.65
CA HIS A 48 10.98 38.51 38.73
C HIS A 48 12.51 38.41 38.68
N VAL A 49 13.20 39.49 38.98
CA VAL A 49 14.66 39.61 38.82
C VAL A 49 15.30 39.67 40.19
N PHE A 50 16.11 38.66 40.53
CA PHE A 50 16.87 38.60 41.78
C PHE A 50 18.30 39.09 41.59
N ASN A 51 18.75 39.98 42.45
CA ASN A 51 20.16 40.34 42.58
C ASN A 51 20.80 39.52 43.71
N ASN A 52 21.58 38.49 43.35
CA ASN A 52 22.15 37.54 44.32
C ASN A 52 23.38 38.09 45.07
N ARG A 53 23.89 39.27 44.68
CA ARG A 53 24.96 39.93 45.43
C ARG A 53 24.46 40.58 46.71
N ASP A 54 23.17 40.94 46.74
CA ASP A 54 22.53 41.62 47.86
C ASP A 54 21.73 40.63 48.71
N LYS A 55 22.47 39.74 49.40
CA LYS A 55 21.90 38.59 50.14
C LYS A 55 21.04 38.98 51.35
N ASN A 56 21.20 40.21 51.86
CA ASN A 56 20.48 40.69 53.05
C ASN A 56 19.17 41.41 52.71
N ASN A 57 18.91 41.63 51.42
CA ASN A 57 17.76 42.38 50.97
C ASN A 57 16.51 41.51 50.85
N GLN A 58 15.80 41.40 51.97
CA GLN A 58 14.52 40.69 52.07
C GLN A 58 13.39 41.32 51.22
N GLN A 59 13.58 42.53 50.69
CA GLN A 59 12.56 43.20 49.86
C GLN A 59 12.32 42.44 48.55
N GLN A 60 13.36 41.87 47.94
CA GLN A 60 13.23 41.09 46.70
C GLN A 60 12.35 39.85 46.92
N VAL A 61 12.48 39.21 48.07
CA VAL A 61 11.65 38.05 48.45
C VAL A 61 10.20 38.46 48.67
N ARG A 62 9.95 39.60 49.34
CA ARG A 62 8.59 40.12 49.54
C ARG A 62 7.90 40.46 48.22
N GLU A 63 8.60 41.13 47.31
CA GLU A 63 8.08 41.50 45.99
C GLU A 63 7.76 40.27 45.12
N LEU A 64 8.57 39.21 45.22
CA LEU A 64 8.26 37.93 44.60
C LEU A 64 6.97 37.33 45.16
N MET A 65 6.84 37.25 46.49
CA MET A 65 5.67 36.65 47.14
C MET A 65 4.38 37.39 46.78
N GLU A 66 4.39 38.72 46.82
CA GLU A 66 3.24 39.51 46.39
C GLU A 66 2.86 39.27 44.93
N LYS A 67 3.86 39.05 44.07
CA LYS A 67 3.64 38.77 42.65
C LYS A 67 3.03 37.40 42.43
N ILE A 68 3.45 36.41 43.21
CA ILE A 68 2.84 35.08 43.24
C ILE A 68 1.40 35.19 43.76
N ASP A 69 1.16 35.91 44.85
CA ASP A 69 -0.19 36.09 45.42
C ASP A 69 -1.14 36.78 44.45
N ARG A 70 -0.69 37.86 43.79
CA ARG A 70 -1.47 38.53 42.74
C ARG A 70 -1.78 37.57 41.59
N MET A 71 -0.83 36.71 41.21
CA MET A 71 -1.02 35.73 40.15
C MET A 71 -2.03 34.65 40.54
N VAL A 72 -1.93 34.10 41.76
CA VAL A 72 -2.89 33.10 42.28
C VAL A 72 -4.29 33.71 42.43
N LYS A 73 -4.41 34.92 42.97
CA LYS A 73 -5.69 35.64 43.07
C LYS A 73 -6.30 35.91 41.70
N LYS A 74 -5.49 36.31 40.71
CA LYS A 74 -5.94 36.49 39.32
C LYS A 74 -6.45 35.19 38.69
N ASN A 75 -5.89 34.04 39.09
CA ASN A 75 -6.37 32.72 38.70
C ASN A 75 -7.57 32.24 39.54
N GLY A 76 -8.23 33.12 40.29
CA GLY A 76 -9.37 32.76 41.15
C GLY A 76 -9.00 31.91 42.37
N GLY A 77 -7.73 31.93 42.79
CA GLY A 77 -7.22 31.08 43.87
C GLY A 77 -6.90 29.64 43.44
N CYS A 78 -7.11 29.30 42.17
CA CYS A 78 -6.93 27.94 41.67
C CYS A 78 -5.47 27.66 41.29
N CYS A 79 -4.97 26.50 41.72
CA CYS A 79 -3.70 25.92 41.28
C CYS A 79 -3.95 24.83 40.24
N PHE A 80 -2.98 24.58 39.37
CA PHE A 80 -2.99 23.33 38.60
C PHE A 80 -2.79 22.17 39.57
N SER A 81 -3.85 21.39 39.77
CA SER A 81 -3.84 20.21 40.63
C SER A 81 -3.53 18.95 39.82
N ASN A 82 -2.86 17.96 40.42
CA ASN A 82 -2.64 16.65 39.78
C ASN A 82 -3.95 16.04 39.27
N LYS A 83 -5.04 16.21 40.01
CA LYS A 83 -6.38 15.79 39.59
C LYS A 83 -6.81 16.37 38.23
N MET A 84 -6.55 17.65 37.97
CA MET A 84 -6.91 18.28 36.69
C MET A 84 -6.04 17.74 35.54
N LEU A 85 -4.79 17.36 35.83
CA LEU A 85 -3.91 16.72 34.86
C LEU A 85 -4.41 15.30 34.55
N GLU A 86 -4.73 14.51 35.57
CA GLU A 86 -5.28 13.16 35.44
C GLU A 86 -6.60 13.16 34.65
N GLU A 87 -7.50 14.11 34.93
CA GLU A 87 -8.76 14.29 34.20
C GLU A 87 -8.51 14.63 32.72
N ALA A 88 -7.56 15.53 32.43
CA ALA A 88 -7.19 15.87 31.06
C ALA A 88 -6.57 14.67 30.31
N GLU A 89 -5.67 13.93 30.96
CA GLU A 89 -5.06 12.72 30.40
C GLU A 89 -6.10 11.61 30.18
N ALA A 90 -7.08 11.47 31.09
CA ALA A 90 -8.17 10.53 30.93
C ALA A 90 -9.08 10.90 29.75
N ALA A 91 -9.41 12.19 29.60
CA ALA A 91 -10.20 12.68 28.47
C ALA A 91 -9.47 12.44 27.13
N ILE A 92 -8.18 12.75 27.05
CA ILE A 92 -7.36 12.50 25.86
C ILE A 92 -7.34 11.00 25.52
N ARG A 93 -7.08 10.14 26.51
CA ARG A 93 -7.07 8.68 26.30
C ARG A 93 -8.42 8.17 25.78
N LYS A 94 -9.52 8.66 26.34
CA LYS A 94 -10.87 8.26 25.91
C LYS A 94 -11.18 8.66 24.48
N GLU A 95 -10.81 9.87 24.07
CA GLU A 95 -11.01 10.32 22.69
C GLU A 95 -10.08 9.58 21.72
N MET A 96 -8.82 9.31 22.10
CA MET A 96 -7.93 8.47 21.29
C MET A 96 -8.51 7.07 21.09
N GLU A 97 -9.07 6.45 22.12
CA GLU A 97 -9.68 5.12 22.01
C GLU A 97 -10.89 5.10 21.07
N LYS A 98 -11.74 6.13 21.12
CA LYS A 98 -12.86 6.26 20.17
C LYS A 98 -12.38 6.39 18.74
N ILE A 99 -11.43 7.29 18.49
CA ILE A 99 -10.86 7.51 17.14
C ILE A 99 -10.25 6.21 16.61
N LEU A 100 -9.53 5.45 17.45
CA LEU A 100 -8.95 4.18 17.04
C LEU A 100 -10.03 3.17 16.65
N LYS A 101 -11.10 3.03 17.44
CA LYS A 101 -12.23 2.14 17.15
C LYS A 101 -12.95 2.53 15.86
N GLU A 102 -13.22 3.81 15.65
CA GLU A 102 -13.85 4.33 14.43
C GLU A 102 -12.98 4.04 13.19
N LYS A 103 -11.67 4.31 13.28
CA LYS A 103 -10.73 4.02 12.18
C LYS A 103 -10.61 2.53 11.89
N GLU A 104 -10.60 1.69 12.92
CA GLU A 104 -10.55 0.24 12.73
C GLU A 104 -11.81 -0.26 12.00
N GLU A 105 -12.99 0.28 12.35
CA GLU A 105 -14.23 -0.06 11.66
C GLU A 105 -14.25 0.44 10.20
N GLU A 106 -13.74 1.64 9.95
CA GLU A 106 -13.61 2.20 8.60
C GLU A 106 -12.67 1.36 7.73
N ILE A 107 -11.46 1.05 8.22
CA ILE A 107 -10.49 0.19 7.52
C ILE A 107 -11.08 -1.19 7.25
N ARG A 108 -11.84 -1.75 8.20
CA ARG A 108 -12.51 -3.04 8.02
C ARG A 108 -13.51 -2.98 6.87
N LYS A 109 -14.37 -1.95 6.83
CA LYS A 109 -15.36 -1.77 5.75
C LYS A 109 -14.70 -1.59 4.39
N GLU A 110 -13.67 -0.75 4.31
CA GLU A 110 -12.91 -0.55 3.06
C GLU A 110 -12.27 -1.85 2.58
N LYS A 111 -11.69 -2.63 3.49
CA LYS A 111 -11.07 -3.92 3.16
C LYS A 111 -12.11 -4.93 2.66
N GLU A 112 -13.27 -5.01 3.30
CA GLU A 112 -14.38 -5.87 2.87
C GLU A 112 -14.88 -5.47 1.47
N GLU A 113 -15.08 -4.17 1.21
CA GLU A 113 -15.51 -3.69 -0.09
C GLU A 113 -14.46 -3.95 -1.19
N LEU A 114 -13.18 -3.70 -0.89
CA LEU A 114 -12.09 -3.96 -1.82
C LEU A 114 -11.98 -5.45 -2.15
N THR A 115 -12.11 -6.32 -1.13
CA THR A 115 -12.07 -7.78 -1.31
C THR A 115 -13.24 -8.24 -2.19
N ARG A 116 -14.45 -7.72 -1.95
CA ARG A 116 -15.63 -8.04 -2.74
C ARG A 116 -15.46 -7.63 -4.21
N LYS A 117 -15.02 -6.39 -4.47
CA LYS A 117 -14.77 -5.91 -5.85
C LYS A 117 -13.73 -6.77 -6.55
N HIS A 118 -12.64 -7.10 -5.88
CA HIS A 118 -11.60 -7.94 -6.44
C HIS A 118 -12.12 -9.35 -6.78
N GLU A 119 -12.93 -9.93 -5.91
CA GLU A 119 -13.55 -11.24 -6.16
C GLU A 119 -14.53 -11.20 -7.34
N GLU A 120 -15.37 -10.16 -7.43
CA GLU A 120 -16.28 -9.93 -8.56
C GLU A 120 -15.52 -9.80 -9.89
N GLU A 121 -14.43 -9.01 -9.92
CA GLU A 121 -13.56 -8.85 -11.10
C GLU A 121 -12.89 -10.16 -11.52
N MET A 122 -12.37 -10.92 -10.56
CA MET A 122 -11.75 -12.22 -10.81
C MET A 122 -12.75 -13.25 -11.35
N GLN A 123 -13.98 -13.25 -10.83
CA GLN A 123 -15.06 -14.10 -11.34
C GLN A 123 -15.47 -13.70 -12.77
N GLU A 124 -15.58 -12.41 -13.06
CA GLU A 124 -15.89 -11.93 -14.41
C GLU A 124 -14.80 -12.32 -15.41
N MET A 125 -13.53 -12.13 -15.05
CA MET A 125 -12.38 -12.52 -15.87
C MET A 125 -12.38 -14.03 -16.12
N LYS A 126 -12.65 -14.83 -15.09
CA LYS A 126 -12.77 -16.29 -15.21
C LYS A 126 -13.89 -16.69 -16.18
N ARG A 127 -15.06 -16.06 -16.08
CA ARG A 127 -16.19 -16.32 -17.00
C ARG A 127 -15.81 -15.99 -18.45
N LYS A 128 -15.17 -14.84 -18.69
CA LYS A 128 -14.71 -14.45 -20.03
C LYS A 128 -13.71 -15.44 -20.60
N MET A 129 -12.73 -15.85 -19.79
CA MET A 129 -11.73 -16.84 -20.19
C MET A 129 -12.37 -18.20 -20.51
N GLU A 130 -13.34 -18.66 -19.72
CA GLU A 130 -14.08 -19.90 -19.99
C GLU A 130 -14.91 -19.82 -21.28
N GLU A 131 -15.53 -18.67 -21.56
CA GLU A 131 -16.27 -18.43 -22.81
C GLU A 131 -15.34 -18.41 -24.03
N GLU A 132 -14.18 -17.76 -23.93
CA GLU A 132 -13.17 -17.76 -25.00
C GLU A 132 -12.60 -19.16 -25.24
N MET A 133 -12.28 -19.90 -24.19
CA MET A 133 -11.80 -21.28 -24.29
C MET A 133 -12.84 -22.19 -24.96
N LYS A 134 -14.12 -22.05 -24.63
CA LYS A 134 -15.21 -22.79 -25.30
C LYS A 134 -15.33 -22.44 -26.77
N LYS A 135 -15.23 -21.16 -27.14
CA LYS A 135 -15.27 -20.73 -28.55
C LYS A 135 -14.10 -21.30 -29.33
N LEU A 136 -12.89 -21.24 -28.79
CA LEU A 136 -11.70 -21.78 -29.43
C LEU A 136 -11.81 -23.30 -29.61
N GLN A 137 -12.32 -24.01 -28.59
CA GLN A 137 -12.54 -25.45 -28.67
C GLN A 137 -13.58 -25.80 -29.75
N GLN A 138 -14.72 -25.10 -29.79
CA GLN A 138 -15.74 -25.29 -30.82
C GLN A 138 -15.21 -25.01 -32.23
N GLU A 139 -14.43 -23.94 -32.40
CA GLU A 139 -13.81 -23.62 -33.69
C GLU A 139 -12.83 -24.74 -34.12
N SER A 140 -12.03 -25.25 -33.19
CA SER A 140 -11.13 -26.37 -33.46
C SER A 140 -11.88 -27.64 -33.84
N GLU A 141 -12.99 -27.96 -33.16
CA GLU A 141 -13.83 -29.12 -33.45
C GLU A 141 -14.52 -29.00 -34.81
N LEU A 142 -15.03 -27.81 -35.16
CA LEU A 142 -15.63 -27.55 -36.47
C LEU A 142 -14.59 -27.70 -37.59
N LYS A 143 -13.40 -27.11 -37.43
CA LYS A 143 -12.29 -27.25 -38.38
C LYS A 143 -11.85 -28.70 -38.54
N PHE A 144 -11.80 -29.44 -37.45
CA PHE A 144 -11.47 -30.86 -37.49
C PHE A 144 -12.51 -31.68 -38.26
N LYS A 145 -13.80 -31.41 -38.03
CA LYS A 145 -14.89 -32.08 -38.73
C LYS A 145 -14.91 -31.74 -40.22
N GLU A 146 -14.75 -30.47 -40.57
CA GLU A 146 -14.64 -30.02 -41.96
C GLU A 146 -13.47 -30.69 -42.69
N MET A 147 -12.30 -30.73 -42.04
CA MET A 147 -11.13 -31.41 -42.58
C MET A 147 -11.38 -32.90 -42.81
N SER A 148 -12.04 -33.58 -41.85
CA SER A 148 -12.40 -34.99 -41.98
C SER A 148 -13.34 -35.24 -43.15
N GLU A 149 -14.36 -34.39 -43.33
CA GLU A 149 -15.30 -34.52 -44.45
C GLU A 149 -14.63 -34.29 -45.79
N ASN A 150 -13.69 -33.34 -45.87
CA ASN A 150 -12.91 -33.08 -47.08
C ASN A 150 -12.01 -34.27 -47.43
N ILE A 151 -11.30 -34.86 -46.45
CA ILE A 151 -10.49 -36.06 -46.65
C ILE A 151 -11.36 -37.22 -47.15
N GLN A 152 -12.55 -37.41 -46.58
CA GLN A 152 -13.44 -38.48 -47.00
C GLN A 152 -13.94 -38.28 -48.44
N LYS A 153 -14.34 -37.07 -48.81
CA LYS A 153 -14.74 -36.74 -50.19
C LYS A 153 -13.61 -36.94 -51.18
N GLU A 154 -12.39 -36.51 -50.82
CA GLU A 154 -11.22 -36.68 -51.67
C GLU A 154 -10.91 -38.17 -51.88
N HIS A 155 -10.98 -38.98 -50.82
CA HIS A 155 -10.79 -40.41 -50.91
C HIS A 155 -11.86 -41.10 -51.78
N GLU A 156 -13.15 -40.74 -51.63
CA GLU A 156 -14.23 -41.26 -52.49
C GLU A 156 -14.06 -40.84 -53.95
N GLN A 157 -13.60 -39.61 -54.20
CA GLN A 157 -13.36 -39.12 -55.54
C GLN A 157 -12.19 -39.85 -56.20
N GLN A 158 -11.10 -40.07 -55.48
CA GLN A 158 -9.97 -40.88 -55.94
C GLN A 158 -10.39 -42.31 -56.26
N GLN A 159 -11.24 -42.93 -55.43
CA GLN A 159 -11.79 -44.27 -55.70
C GLN A 159 -12.62 -44.31 -56.98
N LYS A 160 -13.55 -43.37 -57.17
CA LYS A 160 -14.38 -43.30 -58.39
C LYS A 160 -13.51 -43.10 -59.63
N GLU A 161 -12.49 -42.25 -59.55
CA GLU A 161 -11.58 -42.02 -60.66
C GLU A 161 -10.73 -43.26 -60.98
N GLN A 162 -10.31 -44.01 -59.95
CA GLN A 162 -9.62 -45.29 -60.10
C GLN A 162 -10.51 -46.32 -60.81
N GLU A 163 -11.75 -46.50 -60.34
CA GLU A 163 -12.73 -47.42 -60.95
C GLU A 163 -13.04 -47.06 -62.41
N GLU A 164 -13.17 -45.76 -62.73
CA GLU A 164 -13.43 -45.30 -64.09
C GLU A 164 -12.23 -45.56 -65.01
N ARG A 165 -10.99 -45.37 -64.50
CA ARG A 165 -9.76 -45.70 -65.22
C ARG A 165 -9.63 -47.20 -65.47
N GLU A 166 -9.93 -48.05 -64.48
CA GLU A 166 -9.92 -49.51 -64.62
C GLU A 166 -10.96 -49.99 -65.63
N LYS A 167 -12.19 -49.44 -65.58
CA LYS A 167 -13.24 -49.76 -66.54
C LYS A 167 -12.85 -49.38 -67.98
N LYS A 168 -12.31 -48.17 -68.19
CA LYS A 168 -11.81 -47.74 -69.51
C LYS A 168 -10.67 -48.62 -70.02
N ASN A 169 -9.76 -49.03 -69.14
CA ASN A 169 -8.67 -49.92 -69.53
C ASN A 169 -9.20 -51.30 -69.95
N LYS A 170 -10.17 -51.85 -69.21
CA LYS A 170 -10.81 -53.12 -69.54
C LYS A 170 -11.59 -53.05 -70.86
N GLU A 171 -12.37 -51.99 -71.09
CA GLU A 171 -13.07 -51.76 -72.37
C GLU A 171 -12.09 -51.68 -73.55
N ARG A 172 -10.93 -51.04 -73.34
CA ARG A 172 -9.87 -50.97 -74.35
C ARG A 172 -9.23 -52.33 -74.63
N GLU A 173 -8.94 -53.12 -73.60
CA GLU A 173 -8.39 -54.47 -73.75
C GLU A 173 -9.37 -55.40 -74.52
N GLU A 174 -10.66 -55.35 -74.19
CA GLU A 174 -11.71 -56.10 -74.91
C GLU A 174 -11.85 -55.66 -76.37
N GLU A 175 -11.76 -54.35 -76.66
CA GLU A 175 -11.77 -53.82 -78.02
C GLU A 175 -10.56 -54.30 -78.83
N GLU A 176 -9.36 -54.26 -78.24
CA GLU A 176 -8.11 -54.74 -78.85
C GLU A 176 -8.12 -56.27 -79.06
N GLU A 177 -8.81 -57.04 -78.22
CA GLU A 177 -9.03 -58.47 -78.40
C GLU A 177 -10.03 -58.75 -79.54
N ARG A 178 -11.18 -58.04 -79.56
CA ARG A 178 -12.16 -58.13 -80.66
C ARG A 178 -11.52 -57.84 -82.02
N GLN A 179 -10.70 -56.79 -82.11
CA GLN A 179 -9.99 -56.44 -83.35
C GLN A 179 -8.97 -57.53 -83.75
N ARG A 180 -8.28 -58.16 -82.79
CA ARG A 180 -7.34 -59.27 -83.05
C ARG A 180 -8.05 -60.50 -83.61
N ASP A 181 -9.16 -60.91 -82.99
CA ASP A 181 -9.97 -62.05 -83.45
C ASP A 181 -10.55 -61.78 -84.85
N GLU A 182 -10.98 -60.56 -85.14
CA GLU A 182 -11.48 -60.17 -86.46
C GLU A 182 -10.36 -60.25 -87.52
N THR A 183 -9.13 -59.81 -87.21
CA THR A 183 -7.99 -59.96 -88.15
C THR A 183 -7.55 -61.41 -88.39
N LEU A 184 -7.76 -62.34 -87.44
CA LEU A 184 -7.44 -63.76 -87.60
C LEU A 184 -8.43 -64.52 -88.49
N THR A 185 -9.68 -64.06 -88.60
CA THR A 185 -10.75 -64.71 -89.40
C THR A 185 -10.76 -64.30 -90.88
N VAL A 186 -10.03 -63.24 -91.26
CA VAL A 186 -10.03 -62.68 -92.63
C VAL A 186 -8.83 -63.13 -93.48
N THR A 187 -7.85 -63.86 -92.92
CA THR A 187 -6.79 -64.49 -93.74
C THR A 187 -7.31 -65.70 -94.51
N PRO A 188 -7.38 -65.67 -95.87
CA PRO A 188 -7.77 -66.85 -96.64
C PRO A 188 -6.61 -67.85 -96.62
N ALA A 189 -6.91 -69.11 -96.30
CA ALA A 189 -6.00 -70.22 -96.52
C ALA A 189 -5.72 -70.33 -98.03
N GLY A 190 -4.54 -69.87 -98.44
CA GLY A 190 -3.94 -70.13 -99.74
C GLY A 190 -3.08 -71.38 -99.69
#